data_AF-A0A2A3YFP9-F1
#
_entry.id   AF-A0A2A3YFP9-F1
#
_cell.length_a   1.000
_cell.length_b   1.000
_cell.length_c   1.000
_cell.angle_alpha   90.00
_cell.angle_beta   90.00
_cell.angle_gamma   90.00
#
_symmetry.space_group_name_H-M   'P 1'
#
loop_
_entity.id
_entity.type
_entity.pdbx_description
1 polymer ?
#
loop_
_entity_poly.entity_id
_entity_poly.type
_entity_poly.pdbx_seq_one_letter_code
_entity_poly.pdbx_strand_id
1 'polypeptide(L)'
;MSTPHERVDDATRRLLDLLERGESLSLEAIDLRAELAVATAESGQLEDAFFQVDELLKDAQREHGPEHDVVSRVRSAVAEVETLARRSIEGS
;
A
#
# COMPACT_ATOMS: atom_id res chain seq x y z
N MET A 1 15.97 12.17 -2.20
CA MET A 1 14.73 11.40 -2.35
C MET A 1 15.12 9.94 -2.44
N SER A 2 14.55 9.08 -1.61
CA SER A 2 14.80 7.63 -1.69
C SER A 2 14.17 7.06 -2.95
N THR A 3 14.82 6.07 -3.54
CA THR A 3 14.28 5.31 -4.69
C THR A 3 13.03 4.52 -4.28
N PRO A 4 12.18 4.12 -5.24
CA PRO A 4 11.05 3.23 -4.95
C PRO A 4 11.47 1.94 -4.24
N HIS A 5 12.58 1.31 -4.64
CA HIS A 5 13.11 0.12 -4.00
C HIS A 5 13.50 0.36 -2.53
N GLU A 6 14.22 1.44 -2.23
CA GLU A 6 14.57 1.78 -0.85
C GLU A 6 13.33 2.04 0.02
N ARG A 7 12.26 2.59 -0.57
CA ARG A 7 10.98 2.77 0.15
C ARG A 7 10.28 1.44 0.41
N VAL A 8 10.28 0.52 -0.56
CA VAL A 8 9.76 -0.85 -0.39
C VAL A 8 10.49 -1.55 0.75
N ASP A 9 11.83 -1.51 0.75
CA ASP A 9 12.65 -2.17 1.77
C ASP A 9 12.41 -1.58 3.16
N ASP A 10 12.35 -0.25 3.29
CA ASP A 10 12.12 0.41 4.57
C ASP A 10 10.70 0.18 5.10
N ALA A 11 9.67 0.28 4.25
CA ALA A 11 8.29 0.00 4.63
C ALA A 11 8.13 -1.46 5.06
N THR A 12 8.71 -2.41 4.33
CA THR A 12 8.69 -3.83 4.68
C THR A 12 9.33 -4.07 6.05
N ARG A 13 10.49 -3.48 6.31
CA ARG A 13 11.17 -3.59 7.61
C ARG A 13 10.29 -3.09 8.76
N ARG A 14 9.66 -1.92 8.62
CA ARG A 14 8.78 -1.36 9.66
C ARG A 14 7.52 -2.19 9.87
N LEU A 15 6.95 -2.75 8.80
CA LEU A 15 5.80 -3.63 8.88
C LEU A 15 6.11 -4.94 9.61
N LEU A 16 7.32 -5.48 9.44
CA LEU A 16 7.79 -6.63 10.22
C LEU A 16 7.85 -6.29 11.72
N ASP A 17 8.42 -5.13 12.07
CA ASP A 17 8.47 -4.67 13.47
C ASP A 17 7.06 -4.54 14.09
N LEU A 18 6.07 -4.02 13.33
CA LEU A 18 4.68 -3.91 13.78
C LEU A 18 4.00 -5.28 13.90
N LEU A 19 4.28 -6.20 12.98
CA LEU A 19 3.77 -7.57 13.04
C LEU A 19 4.28 -8.30 14.30
N GLU A 20 5.55 -8.15 14.64
CA GLU A 20 6.15 -8.73 15.86
C GLU A 20 5.48 -8.21 17.14
N ARG A 21 4.95 -6.98 17.11
CA ARG A 21 4.21 -6.37 18.22
C ARG A 21 2.71 -6.70 18.22
N GLY A 22 2.22 -7.40 17.19
CA GLY A 22 0.80 -7.70 17.02
C GLY A 22 -0.04 -6.52 16.52
N GLU A 23 0.60 -5.51 15.92
CA GLU A 23 -0.01 -4.23 15.49
C GLU A 23 -0.20 -4.15 13.97
N SER A 24 -0.33 -5.30 13.30
CA SER A 24 -0.39 -5.42 11.83
C SER A 24 -1.61 -4.76 11.17
N LEU A 25 -2.61 -4.37 11.97
CA LEU A 25 -3.81 -3.63 11.54
C LEU A 25 -3.97 -2.28 12.28
N SER A 26 -2.91 -1.80 12.93
CA SER A 26 -2.89 -0.44 13.46
C SER A 26 -3.00 0.60 12.34
N LEU A 27 -3.40 1.83 12.66
CA LEU A 27 -3.42 2.91 11.67
C LEU A 27 -2.04 3.12 11.02
N GLU A 28 -0.96 2.97 11.79
CA GLU A 28 0.41 3.04 11.29
C GLU A 28 0.72 1.91 10.30
N ALA A 29 0.32 0.68 10.62
CA ALA A 29 0.50 -0.45 9.71
C ALA A 29 -0.30 -0.27 8.41
N ILE A 30 -1.51 0.28 8.49
CA ILE A 30 -2.34 0.55 7.31
C ILE A 30 -1.69 1.61 6.41
N ASP A 31 -1.21 2.71 6.99
CA ASP A 31 -0.53 3.77 6.25
C ASP A 31 0.76 3.25 5.59
N LEU A 32 1.58 2.47 6.33
CA LEU A 32 2.80 1.85 5.78
C LEU A 32 2.51 0.82 4.67
N ARG A 33 1.43 0.05 4.78
CA ARG A 33 1.00 -0.88 3.71
C ARG A 33 0.55 -0.13 2.46
N ALA A 34 -0.10 1.02 2.62
CA ALA A 34 -0.49 1.87 1.48
C ALA A 34 0.75 2.46 0.78
N GLU A 35 1.72 2.97 1.54
CA GLU A 35 2.99 3.47 1.01
C GLU A 35 3.80 2.38 0.31
N LEU A 36 3.87 1.18 0.91
CA LEU A 36 4.52 0.01 0.32
C LEU A 36 3.92 -0.29 -1.06
N ALA A 37 2.59 -0.35 -1.16
CA ALA A 37 1.94 -0.70 -2.42
C ALA A 37 2.18 0.32 -3.54
N VAL A 38 2.18 1.60 -3.22
CA VAL A 38 2.55 2.66 -4.17
C VAL A 38 4.02 2.52 -4.60
N ALA A 39 4.93 2.33 -3.65
CA ALA A 39 6.35 2.15 -3.96
C ALA A 39 6.62 0.89 -4.81
N THR A 40 5.91 -0.20 -4.53
CA THR A 40 5.93 -1.44 -5.32
C THR A 40 5.46 -1.16 -6.76
N ALA A 41 4.36 -0.42 -6.96
CA ALA A 41 3.91 -0.02 -8.29
C ALA A 41 4.94 0.86 -9.02
N GLU A 42 5.55 1.83 -8.33
CA GLU A 42 6.58 2.70 -8.90
C GLU A 42 7.87 1.94 -9.27
N SER A 43 8.15 0.81 -8.61
CA SER A 43 9.24 -0.10 -8.99
C SER A 43 8.92 -1.00 -10.19
N GLY A 44 7.71 -0.88 -10.76
CA GLY A 44 7.25 -1.67 -11.91
C GLY A 44 6.59 -3.00 -11.55
N GLN A 45 6.46 -3.34 -10.26
CA GLN A 45 5.84 -4.57 -9.78
C GLN A 45 4.32 -4.40 -9.65
N LEU A 46 3.66 -4.11 -10.77
CA LEU A 46 2.24 -3.70 -10.78
C LEU A 46 1.29 -4.79 -10.25
N GLU A 47 1.54 -6.07 -10.58
CA GLU A 47 0.70 -7.18 -10.12
C GLU A 47 0.70 -7.29 -8.59
N ASP A 48 1.89 -7.23 -7.98
CA ASP A 48 2.05 -7.27 -6.53
C ASP A 48 1.40 -6.05 -5.87
N ALA A 49 1.58 -4.86 -6.45
CA ALA A 49 0.96 -3.64 -5.94
C ALA A 49 -0.58 -3.71 -5.95
N PHE A 50 -1.18 -4.27 -7.00
CA PHE A 50 -2.62 -4.48 -7.07
C PHE A 50 -3.11 -5.43 -5.98
N PHE A 51 -2.41 -6.55 -5.80
CA PHE A 51 -2.75 -7.50 -4.73
C PHE A 51 -2.66 -6.84 -3.34
N GLN A 52 -1.61 -6.04 -3.11
CA GLN A 52 -1.40 -5.34 -1.85
C GLN A 52 -2.52 -4.34 -1.52
N VAL A 53 -2.92 -3.49 -2.48
CA VAL A 53 -3.99 -2.50 -2.23
C VAL A 53 -5.38 -3.14 -2.12
N ASP A 54 -5.64 -4.23 -2.82
CA ASP A 54 -6.91 -4.96 -2.74
C ASP A 54 -7.09 -5.61 -1.36
N GLU A 55 -6.09 -6.33 -0.87
CA GLU A 55 -6.12 -6.93 0.47
C GLU A 55 -6.15 -5.86 1.56
N LEU A 56 -5.38 -4.77 1.40
CA LEU A 56 -5.39 -3.66 2.35
C LEU A 56 -6.77 -3.00 2.45
N LEU A 57 -7.47 -2.82 1.33
CA LEU A 57 -8.80 -2.22 1.34
C LEU A 57 -9.81 -3.11 2.07
N LYS A 58 -9.75 -4.43 1.87
CA LYS A 58 -10.59 -5.40 2.59
C LYS A 58 -10.30 -5.37 4.09
N ASP A 59 -9.04 -5.39 4.48
CA ASP A 59 -8.61 -5.35 5.88
C ASP A 59 -9.08 -4.06 6.57
N ALA A 60 -8.81 -2.90 5.96
CA ALA A 60 -9.16 -1.60 6.52
C ALA A 60 -10.68 -1.42 6.66
N GLN A 61 -11.48 -1.91 5.69
CA GLN A 61 -12.95 -1.89 5.78
C GLN A 61 -13.47 -2.82 6.87
N ARG A 62 -12.85 -4.00 7.05
CA ARG A 62 -13.26 -4.96 8.08
C ARG A 62 -13.00 -4.43 9.49
N GLU A 63 -11.87 -3.77 9.69
CA GLU A 63 -11.42 -3.28 10.99
C GLU A 63 -12.11 -1.96 11.39
N HIS A 64 -12.17 -1.00 10.48
CA HIS A 64 -12.58 0.37 10.80
C HIS A 64 -13.94 0.78 10.23
N GLY A 65 -14.50 -0.02 9.31
CA GLY A 65 -15.72 0.30 8.59
C GLY A 65 -15.46 1.18 7.35
N PRO A 66 -16.37 1.13 6.35
CA PRO A 66 -16.12 1.69 5.01
C PRO A 66 -16.07 3.22 4.93
N GLU A 67 -16.61 3.93 5.92
CA GLU A 67 -16.65 5.41 5.98
C GLU A 67 -15.50 6.02 6.80
N HIS A 68 -14.62 5.20 7.38
CA HIS A 68 -13.52 5.69 8.21
C HIS A 68 -12.45 6.41 7.37
N ASP A 69 -11.83 7.45 7.92
CA ASP A 69 -10.81 8.25 7.24
C ASP A 69 -9.62 7.42 6.72
N VAL A 70 -9.26 6.36 7.44
CA VAL A 70 -8.18 5.45 7.02
C VAL A 70 -8.54 4.70 5.73
N VAL A 71 -9.81 4.34 5.53
CA VAL A 71 -10.28 3.69 4.30
C VAL A 71 -10.18 4.65 3.11
N SER A 72 -10.44 5.95 3.33
CA SER A 72 -10.24 6.98 2.31
C SER A 72 -8.78 7.13 1.88
N ARG A 73 -7.83 6.98 2.82
CA ARG A 73 -6.39 6.93 2.49
C ARG A 73 -6.05 5.71 1.64
N VAL A 74 -6.53 4.53 2.02
CA VAL A 74 -6.30 3.30 1.25
C VAL A 74 -6.89 3.40 -0.17
N ARG A 75 -8.09 3.97 -0.32
CA ARG A 75 -8.69 4.24 -1.66
C ARG A 75 -7.83 5.17 -2.51
N SER A 76 -7.14 6.12 -1.90
CA SER A 76 -6.21 7.01 -2.61
C SER A 76 -5.00 6.23 -3.14
N ALA A 77 -4.45 5.32 -2.33
CA ALA A 77 -3.38 4.42 -2.78
C ALA A 77 -3.83 3.47 -3.90
N VAL A 78 -5.05 2.93 -3.85
CA VAL A 78 -5.64 2.16 -4.96
C VAL A 78 -5.64 2.97 -6.25
N ALA A 79 -6.16 4.20 -6.20
CA ALA A 79 -6.23 5.07 -7.38
C ALA A 79 -4.84 5.43 -7.94
N GLU A 80 -3.84 5.56 -7.06
CA GLU A 80 -2.46 5.83 -7.46
C GLU A 80 -1.83 4.62 -8.17
N VAL A 81 -1.98 3.41 -7.60
CA VAL A 81 -1.52 2.16 -8.25
C VAL A 81 -2.19 1.97 -9.62
N GLU A 82 -3.50 2.20 -9.73
CA GLU A 82 -4.21 2.15 -11.01
C GLU A 82 -3.69 3.16 -12.04
N THR A 83 -3.33 4.36 -11.57
CA THR A 83 -2.77 5.41 -12.44
C THR A 83 -1.39 5.03 -12.96
N LEU A 84 -0.54 4.47 -12.10
CA LEU A 84 0.78 3.98 -12.49
C LEU A 84 0.69 2.81 -13.48
N ALA A 85 -0.24 1.88 -13.23
CA ALA A 85 -0.49 0.76 -14.14
C ALA A 85 -0.94 1.25 -15.53
N ARG A 86 -1.88 2.20 -15.58
CA ARG A 86 -2.35 2.78 -16.84
C ARG A 86 -1.21 3.44 -17.63
N ARG A 87 -0.35 4.22 -16.96
CA ARG A 87 0.81 4.85 -17.59
C ARG A 87 1.81 3.83 -18.14
N SER A 88 2.00 2.70 -17.46
CA SER A 88 2.89 1.64 -17.94
C SER A 88 2.37 0.99 -19.23
N ILE A 89 1.05 0.86 -19.38
CA ILE A 89 0.41 0.31 -20.58
C ILE A 89 0.52 1.31 -21.74
N GLU A 90 0.27 2.60 -21.48
CA GLU A 90 0.32 3.67 -22.48
C GLU A 90 1.76 3.99 -22.97
N GLY A 91 2.77 3.70 -22.14
CA GLY A 91 4.18 3.92 -22.46
C GLY A 91 4.92 2.74 -23.09
N SER A 92 4.24 1.61 -23.33
CA SER A 92 4.81 0.38 -23.92
C SER A 92 4.72 0.33 -25.45
#